data_AF-A0A942VA79-F1
#
_entry.id   AF-A0A942VA79-F1
#
_cell.length_a   1.000
_cell.length_b   1.000
_cell.length_c   1.000
_cell.angle_alpha   90.00
_cell.angle_beta   90.00
_cell.angle_gamma   90.00
#
_symmetry.space_group_name_H-M   'P 1'
#
loop_
_entity.id
_entity.type
_entity.pdbx_description
1 polymer ?
#
loop_
_entity_poly.entity_id
_entity_poly.type
_entity_poly.pdbx_seq_one_letter_code
_entity_poly.pdbx_strand_id
1 'polypeptide(L)'
;MKSGYVVFFVFLLVSTIPAVDIAFSALFYDGGGFVLQNNRPVELFELSVPIALGFCGLVIFGLWLGGRLNCRVIAGVNRRVMLLTFGTLVLGPLLAINGILKSFWGRARPMEIFEFGGFKTFSPAGIISNQCSLDCSFASGHTAMGFWALSLALLAPRRFRRQAVAAALTLGALLGIGRIAQGMHFLSDVLFAAFITCGIILWMHRSLYPEEYE
;
A
#
# COMPACT_ATOMS: atom_id res chain seq x y z
N MET A 1 -13.97 8.43 -16.63
CA MET A 1 -14.87 8.98 -15.59
C MET A 1 -15.70 7.91 -14.88
N LYS A 2 -16.45 7.03 -15.56
CA LYS A 2 -17.35 6.05 -14.89
C LYS A 2 -16.66 5.09 -13.89
N SER A 3 -15.47 4.58 -14.17
CA SER A 3 -14.76 3.65 -13.26
C SER A 3 -14.23 4.29 -11.97
N GLY A 4 -13.94 5.60 -11.96
CA GLY A 4 -13.41 6.28 -10.78
C GLY A 4 -14.45 6.40 -9.66
N TYR A 5 -15.72 6.62 -10.04
CA TYR A 5 -16.83 6.66 -9.08
C TYR A 5 -17.10 5.31 -8.44
N VAL A 6 -16.92 4.20 -9.18
CA VAL A 6 -17.08 2.85 -8.63
C VAL A 6 -16.00 2.55 -7.60
N VAL A 7 -14.74 2.85 -7.89
CA VAL A 7 -13.64 2.65 -6.93
C VAL A 7 -13.83 3.51 -5.68
N PHE A 8 -14.21 4.78 -5.86
CA PHE A 8 -14.49 5.68 -4.74
C PHE A 8 -15.70 5.22 -3.90
N PHE A 9 -16.77 4.75 -4.55
CA PHE A 9 -17.97 4.29 -3.86
C PHE A 9 -17.72 2.98 -3.09
N VAL A 10 -17.00 2.03 -3.69
CA VAL A 10 -16.59 0.79 -3.01
C VAL A 10 -15.69 1.10 -1.82
N PHE A 11 -14.73 2.02 -2.00
CA PHE A 11 -13.89 2.52 -0.92
C PHE A 11 -14.71 3.15 0.21
N LEU A 12 -15.67 4.01 -0.11
CA LEU A 12 -16.54 4.66 0.87
C LEU A 12 -17.39 3.63 1.63
N LEU A 13 -17.97 2.66 0.92
CA LEU A 13 -18.81 1.61 1.50
C LEU A 13 -18.02 0.76 2.51
N VAL A 14 -16.83 0.29 2.13
CA VAL A 14 -16.00 -0.53 3.04
C VAL A 14 -15.49 0.29 4.23
N SER A 15 -15.15 1.56 4.01
CA SER A 15 -14.63 2.43 5.07
C SER A 15 -15.69 2.87 6.08
N THR A 16 -16.97 2.82 5.71
CA THR A 16 -18.09 3.31 6.53
C THR A 16 -18.88 2.21 7.23
N ILE A 17 -18.70 0.94 6.83
CA ILE A 17 -19.41 -0.20 7.43
C ILE A 17 -18.40 -1.07 8.21
N PRO A 18 -18.23 -0.85 9.53
CA PRO A 18 -17.20 -1.53 10.30
C PRO A 18 -17.38 -3.06 10.37
N ALA A 19 -18.62 -3.53 10.20
CA ALA A 19 -18.92 -4.96 10.15
C ALA A 19 -18.24 -5.69 8.97
N VAL A 20 -17.91 -4.98 7.88
CA VAL A 20 -17.20 -5.56 6.73
C VAL A 20 -15.79 -5.99 7.13
N ASP A 21 -15.10 -5.19 7.95
CA ASP A 21 -13.75 -5.52 8.43
C ASP A 21 -13.76 -6.83 9.24
N ILE A 22 -14.69 -6.95 10.19
CA ILE A 22 -14.84 -8.14 11.01
C ILE A 22 -15.24 -9.34 10.15
N ALA A 23 -16.28 -9.22 9.32
CA ALA A 23 -16.76 -10.32 8.49
C ALA A 23 -15.69 -10.81 7.50
N PHE A 24 -14.93 -9.89 6.89
CA PHE A 24 -13.89 -10.27 5.94
C PHE A 24 -12.69 -10.91 6.63
N SER A 25 -12.25 -10.39 7.79
CA SER A 25 -11.19 -11.03 8.58
C SER A 25 -11.61 -12.41 9.10
N ALA A 26 -12.88 -12.62 9.42
CA ALA A 26 -13.40 -13.91 9.87
C ALA A 26 -13.29 -15.03 8.83
N LEU A 27 -13.23 -14.71 7.53
CA LEU A 27 -12.99 -15.70 6.46
C LEU A 27 -11.63 -16.40 6.58
N PHE A 28 -10.68 -15.78 7.30
CA PHE A 28 -9.31 -16.24 7.48
C PHE A 28 -9.02 -16.73 8.90
N TYR A 29 -10.03 -16.80 9.76
CA TYR A 29 -9.89 -17.21 11.15
C TYR A 29 -10.55 -18.58 11.37
N ASP A 30 -9.82 -19.53 11.94
CA ASP A 30 -10.28 -20.91 12.14
C ASP A 30 -10.76 -21.24 13.58
N GLY A 31 -10.81 -20.23 14.46
CA GLY A 31 -11.14 -20.39 15.88
C GLY A 31 -9.93 -20.60 16.79
N GLY A 32 -8.76 -20.96 16.24
CA GLY A 32 -7.49 -21.07 16.97
C GLY A 32 -6.48 -20.00 16.57
N GLY A 33 -6.54 -19.50 15.34
CA GLY A 33 -5.67 -18.45 14.82
C GLY A 33 -6.02 -18.04 13.39
N PHE A 34 -5.20 -17.17 12.84
CA PHE A 34 -5.32 -16.77 11.43
C PHE A 34 -4.57 -17.76 10.52
N VAL A 35 -5.19 -18.16 9.41
CA VAL A 35 -4.71 -19.27 8.54
C VAL A 35 -3.28 -19.09 8.02
N LEU A 36 -2.78 -17.86 7.87
CA LEU A 36 -1.41 -17.58 7.41
C LEU A 36 -0.50 -16.98 8.48
N GLN A 37 -0.93 -16.93 9.75
CA GLN A 37 -0.22 -16.23 10.84
C GLN A 37 1.24 -16.68 11.01
N ASN A 38 1.54 -17.97 10.80
CA ASN A 38 2.87 -18.57 10.94
C ASN A 38 3.37 -19.23 9.63
N ASN A 39 2.92 -18.74 8.47
CA ASN A 39 3.27 -19.31 7.18
C ASN A 39 4.58 -18.69 6.65
N ARG A 40 5.69 -19.43 6.80
CA ARG A 40 7.04 -18.93 6.46
C ARG A 40 7.19 -18.44 5.01
N PRO A 41 6.70 -19.15 3.97
CA PRO A 41 6.70 -18.60 2.60
C PRO A 41 6.02 -17.23 2.47
N VAL A 42 4.87 -17.07 3.11
CA VAL A 42 4.11 -15.81 3.07
C VAL A 42 4.84 -14.72 3.85
N GLU A 43 5.36 -15.02 5.04
CA GLU A 43 6.17 -14.08 5.81
C GLU A 43 7.41 -13.60 5.05
N LEU A 44 8.11 -14.52 4.38
CA LEU A 44 9.27 -14.18 3.55
C LEU A 44 8.86 -13.32 2.35
N PHE A 45 7.73 -13.60 1.73
CA PHE A 45 7.18 -12.78 0.64
C PHE A 45 6.83 -11.36 1.13
N GLU A 46 6.09 -11.26 2.23
CA GLU A 46 5.70 -10.00 2.86
C GLU A 46 6.92 -9.19 3.33
N LEU A 47 8.00 -9.84 3.75
CA LEU A 47 9.23 -9.16 4.14
C LEU A 47 10.05 -8.71 2.92
N SER A 48 10.28 -9.62 1.96
CA SER A 48 11.22 -9.42 0.87
C SER A 48 10.72 -8.42 -0.17
N VAL A 49 9.42 -8.44 -0.52
CA VAL A 49 8.87 -7.58 -1.57
C VAL A 49 8.96 -6.09 -1.21
N PRO A 50 8.49 -5.62 -0.05
CA PRO A 50 8.64 -4.22 0.34
C PRO A 50 10.10 -3.77 0.42
N ILE A 51 11.01 -4.63 0.91
CA ILE A 51 12.45 -4.33 0.96
C ILE A 51 13.00 -4.16 -0.46
N ALA A 52 12.69 -5.09 -1.37
CA ALA A 52 13.13 -5.01 -2.75
C ALA A 52 12.61 -3.75 -3.45
N LEU A 53 11.33 -3.41 -3.26
CA LEU A 53 10.74 -2.19 -3.83
C LEU A 53 11.37 -0.91 -3.24
N GLY A 54 11.63 -0.88 -1.92
CA GLY A 54 12.34 0.21 -1.28
C GLY A 54 13.75 0.39 -1.83
N PHE A 55 14.48 -0.72 -2.01
CA PHE A 55 15.80 -0.73 -2.63
C PHE A 55 15.75 -0.24 -4.08
N CYS A 56 14.76 -0.66 -4.88
CA CYS A 56 14.55 -0.13 -6.23
C CYS A 56 14.39 1.40 -6.22
N GLY A 57 13.60 1.94 -5.29
CA GLY A 57 13.45 3.39 -5.12
C GLY A 57 14.79 4.08 -4.81
N LEU A 58 15.58 3.52 -3.89
CA LEU A 58 16.91 4.05 -3.54
C LEU A 58 17.90 4.00 -4.72
N VAL A 59 17.89 2.92 -5.50
CA VAL A 59 18.73 2.80 -6.71
C VAL A 59 18.34 3.87 -7.73
N ILE A 60 17.04 4.09 -7.99
CA ILE A 60 16.58 5.12 -8.91
C ILE A 60 17.00 6.52 -8.42
N PHE A 61 16.89 6.79 -7.12
CA PHE A 61 17.38 8.03 -6.54
C PHE A 61 18.90 8.20 -6.72
N GLY A 62 19.68 7.14 -6.47
CA GLY A 62 21.13 7.14 -6.66
C GLY A 62 21.54 7.40 -8.12
N LEU A 63 20.85 6.78 -9.08
CA LEU A 63 21.07 7.01 -10.52
C LEU A 63 20.77 8.46 -10.91
N TRP A 64 19.67 9.02 -10.39
CA TRP A 64 19.33 10.42 -10.60
C TRP A 64 20.36 11.37 -10.01
N LEU A 65 20.80 11.12 -8.76
CA LEU A 65 21.78 11.95 -8.06
C LEU A 65 23.14 11.91 -8.77
N GLY A 66 23.63 10.72 -9.11
CA GLY A 66 24.88 10.54 -9.85
C GLY A 66 24.82 11.19 -11.24
N GLY A 67 23.68 11.11 -11.93
CA GLY A 67 23.47 11.83 -13.19
C GLY A 67 23.50 13.35 -13.02
N ARG A 68 22.82 13.87 -11.99
CA ARG A 68 22.80 15.31 -11.68
C ARG A 68 24.19 15.86 -11.36
N LEU A 69 24.98 15.14 -10.58
CA LEU A 69 26.35 15.55 -10.22
C LEU A 69 27.29 15.55 -11.44
N ASN A 70 27.04 14.67 -12.42
CA ASN A 70 27.83 14.56 -13.65
C ASN A 70 27.22 15.31 -14.85
N CYS A 71 26.18 16.12 -14.65
CA CYS A 71 25.45 16.83 -15.70
C CYS A 71 24.97 15.94 -16.86
N ARG A 72 24.59 14.68 -16.57
CA ARG A 72 24.14 13.68 -17.56
C ARG A 72 22.91 12.92 -17.08
N VAL A 73 22.16 12.33 -17.99
CA VAL A 73 21.08 11.38 -17.64
C VAL A 73 21.64 9.97 -17.67
N ILE A 74 21.55 9.25 -16.55
CA ILE A 74 22.01 7.86 -16.43
C ILE A 74 20.79 6.93 -16.49
N ALA A 75 20.86 5.89 -17.32
CA ALA A 75 19.81 4.87 -17.47
C ALA A 75 18.39 5.44 -17.74
N GLY A 76 18.28 6.61 -18.37
CA GLY A 76 17.01 7.28 -18.64
C GLY A 76 16.33 7.91 -17.41
N VAL A 77 16.99 7.91 -16.24
CA VAL A 77 16.44 8.46 -15.00
C VAL A 77 16.60 9.98 -14.97
N ASN A 78 15.58 10.68 -15.46
CA ASN A 78 15.47 12.15 -15.38
C ASN A 78 14.70 12.58 -14.11
N ARG A 79 14.55 13.90 -13.91
CA ARG A 79 13.80 14.45 -12.76
C ARG A 79 12.35 13.96 -12.70
N ARG A 80 11.66 13.80 -13.83
CA ARG A 80 10.26 13.31 -13.84
C ARG A 80 10.18 11.87 -13.36
N VAL A 81 11.09 11.00 -13.84
CA VAL A 81 11.19 9.60 -13.39
C VAL A 81 11.48 9.52 -11.89
N MET A 82 12.46 10.28 -11.39
CA MET A 82 12.79 10.31 -9.96
C MET A 82 11.60 10.79 -9.11
N LEU A 83 10.93 11.88 -9.50
CA LEU A 83 9.80 12.42 -8.74
C LEU A 83 8.61 11.46 -8.75
N LEU A 84 8.31 10.83 -9.89
CA LEU A 84 7.24 9.84 -9.98
C LEU A 84 7.53 8.59 -9.14
N THR A 85 8.79 8.14 -9.10
CA THR A 85 9.15 6.90 -8.41
C THR A 85 9.54 7.19 -6.95
N PHE A 86 10.77 7.61 -6.70
CA PHE A 86 11.28 7.90 -5.37
C PHE A 86 10.46 8.99 -4.65
N GLY A 87 10.03 10.04 -5.36
CA GLY A 87 9.19 11.09 -4.76
C GLY A 87 7.87 10.54 -4.22
N THR A 88 7.17 9.69 -4.97
CA THR A 88 5.92 9.08 -4.49
C THR A 88 6.16 7.96 -3.47
N LEU A 89 7.33 7.31 -3.47
CA LEU A 89 7.74 6.37 -2.42
C LEU A 89 7.83 7.08 -1.07
N VAL A 90 8.47 8.25 -1.06
CA VAL A 90 8.57 9.08 0.15
C VAL A 90 7.20 9.59 0.57
N LEU A 91 6.42 10.16 -0.35
CA LEU A 91 5.14 10.78 0.00
C LEU A 91 4.06 9.78 0.41
N GLY A 92 3.94 8.66 -0.30
CA GLY A 92 2.88 7.68 -0.07
C GLY A 92 3.27 6.69 1.04
N PRO A 93 4.00 5.59 0.74
CA PRO A 93 4.31 4.58 1.73
C PRO A 93 5.08 5.07 2.96
N LEU A 94 6.14 5.88 2.78
CA LEU A 94 7.00 6.26 3.91
C LEU A 94 6.36 7.33 4.79
N LEU A 95 5.89 8.44 4.21
CA LEU A 95 5.34 9.56 4.96
C LEU A 95 3.86 9.35 5.30
N ALA A 96 2.97 9.28 4.30
CA ALA A 96 1.54 9.24 4.57
C ALA A 96 1.13 7.98 5.35
N ILE A 97 1.58 6.80 4.91
CA ILE A 97 1.15 5.53 5.51
C ILE A 97 1.93 5.23 6.79
N ASN A 98 3.25 5.05 6.71
CA ASN A 98 4.04 4.63 7.88
C ASN A 98 4.34 5.78 8.85
N GLY A 99 4.64 6.99 8.34
CA GLY A 99 5.00 8.14 9.17
C GLY A 99 3.82 8.75 9.90
N ILE A 100 2.70 8.95 9.19
CA ILE A 100 1.51 9.64 9.72
C ILE A 100 0.48 8.63 10.21
N LEU A 101 -0.20 7.92 9.31
CA LEU A 101 -1.36 7.09 9.69
C LEU A 101 -0.98 6.06 10.75
N LYS A 102 0.08 5.30 10.50
CA LYS A 102 0.49 4.20 11.38
C LYS A 102 0.96 4.66 12.76
N SER A 103 1.52 5.86 12.86
CA SER A 103 2.00 6.43 14.12
C SER A 103 0.89 7.00 14.98
N PHE A 104 -0.22 7.46 14.38
CA PHE A 104 -1.23 8.25 15.09
C PHE A 104 -2.62 7.61 15.16
N TRP A 105 -2.90 6.51 14.45
CA TRP A 105 -4.25 5.93 14.45
C TRP A 105 -4.59 5.07 15.67
N GLY A 106 -3.59 4.38 16.23
CA GLY A 106 -3.72 3.54 17.43
C GLY A 106 -4.69 2.35 17.31
N ARG A 107 -5.13 1.99 16.09
CA ARG A 107 -6.02 0.85 15.81
C ARG A 107 -5.33 -0.50 16.06
N ALA A 108 -5.95 -1.35 16.88
CA ALA A 108 -5.52 -2.73 17.12
C ALA A 108 -5.58 -3.59 15.85
N ARG A 109 -4.76 -4.63 15.78
CA ARG A 109 -4.80 -5.61 14.67
C ARG A 109 -5.92 -6.63 14.86
N PRO A 110 -6.43 -7.26 13.78
CA PRO A 110 -7.42 -8.33 13.88
C PRO A 110 -7.03 -9.42 14.90
N MET A 111 -5.81 -9.92 14.87
CA MET A 111 -5.36 -10.97 15.80
C MET A 111 -5.32 -10.56 17.29
N GLU A 112 -5.49 -9.27 17.60
CA GLU A 112 -5.40 -8.77 18.96
C GLU A 112 -6.76 -8.41 19.57
N ILE A 113 -7.85 -8.43 18.80
CA ILE A 113 -9.18 -8.03 19.27
C ILE A 113 -10.00 -9.21 19.80
N PHE A 114 -10.99 -8.94 20.65
CA PHE A 114 -11.83 -9.95 21.29
C PHE A 114 -12.51 -10.90 20.31
N GLU A 115 -12.94 -10.40 19.16
CA GLU A 115 -13.63 -11.16 18.11
C GLU A 115 -12.77 -12.30 17.54
N PHE A 116 -11.44 -12.21 17.66
CA PHE A 116 -10.49 -13.20 17.14
C PHE A 116 -9.57 -13.77 18.23
N GLY A 117 -10.05 -13.77 19.49
CA GLY A 117 -9.35 -14.40 20.62
C GLY A 117 -8.29 -13.54 21.31
N GLY A 118 -8.24 -12.24 20.99
CA GLY A 118 -7.40 -11.27 21.67
C GLY A 118 -8.11 -10.56 22.84
N PHE A 119 -7.54 -9.44 23.27
CA PHE A 119 -7.99 -8.68 24.46
C PHE A 119 -8.19 -7.18 24.21
N LYS A 120 -8.01 -6.73 22.97
CA LYS A 120 -8.20 -5.33 22.57
C LYS A 120 -9.60 -5.12 22.00
N THR A 121 -10.05 -3.87 21.98
CA THR A 121 -11.35 -3.51 21.42
C THR A 121 -11.20 -3.16 19.94
N PHE A 122 -12.10 -3.66 19.10
CA PHE A 122 -12.19 -3.24 17.71
C PHE A 122 -12.50 -1.74 17.59
N SER A 123 -11.87 -1.07 16.63
CA SER A 123 -12.21 0.29 16.22
C SER A 123 -12.38 0.36 14.70
N PRO A 124 -13.35 1.12 14.17
CA PRO A 124 -13.48 1.37 12.73
C PRO A 124 -12.31 2.16 12.14
N ALA A 125 -12.05 2.00 10.84
CA ALA A 125 -10.98 2.72 10.12
C ALA A 125 -11.06 4.25 10.23
N GLY A 126 -12.25 4.84 10.31
CA GLY A 126 -12.40 6.30 10.41
C GLY A 126 -12.14 6.88 11.81
N ILE A 127 -11.87 6.03 12.82
CA ILE A 127 -11.81 6.42 14.22
C ILE A 127 -10.40 6.20 14.77
N ILE A 128 -9.78 7.27 15.27
CA ILE A 128 -8.53 7.18 16.03
C ILE A 128 -8.84 6.50 17.37
N SER A 129 -8.01 5.53 17.74
CA SER A 129 -8.17 4.78 18.99
C SER A 129 -6.88 4.74 19.79
N ASN A 130 -6.95 4.19 21.00
CA ASN A 130 -5.84 4.04 21.93
C ASN A 130 -5.49 2.56 22.17
N GLN A 131 -5.89 1.67 21.26
CA GLN A 131 -5.78 0.22 21.43
C GLN A 131 -4.40 -0.31 21.02
N CYS A 132 -3.55 0.52 20.44
CA CYS A 132 -2.20 0.17 20.03
C CYS A 132 -1.25 1.37 20.21
N SER A 133 -0.04 1.11 20.69
CA SER A 133 1.00 2.12 20.95
C SER A 133 2.13 2.14 19.93
N LEU A 134 2.35 1.05 19.19
CA LEU A 134 3.42 0.95 18.19
C LEU A 134 3.04 -0.04 17.08
N ASP A 135 3.43 0.26 15.85
CA ASP A 135 3.27 -0.61 14.67
C ASP A 135 1.81 -1.07 14.44
N CYS A 136 0.87 -0.12 14.57
CA CYS A 136 -0.56 -0.37 14.59
C CYS A 136 -1.15 -0.82 13.25
N SER A 137 -2.41 -1.26 13.27
CA SER A 137 -3.08 -1.83 12.09
C SER A 137 -3.31 -0.79 10.99
N PHE A 138 -3.79 0.40 11.33
CA PHE A 138 -4.17 1.37 10.31
C PHE A 138 -3.03 2.34 9.97
N ALA A 139 -2.62 2.53 8.71
CA ALA A 139 -2.94 1.75 7.51
C ALA A 139 -1.82 0.76 7.17
N SER A 140 -2.06 -0.15 6.22
CA SER A 140 -1.06 -1.17 5.89
C SER A 140 0.12 -0.63 5.07
N GLY A 141 1.29 -0.55 5.72
CA GLY A 141 2.54 -0.17 5.07
C GLY A 141 3.05 -1.17 4.02
N HIS A 142 2.83 -2.47 4.22
CA HIS A 142 3.26 -3.52 3.28
C HIS A 142 2.45 -3.43 1.98
N THR A 143 1.13 -3.29 2.12
CA THR A 143 0.20 -3.05 1.02
C THR A 143 0.55 -1.76 0.28
N ALA A 144 0.83 -0.66 0.99
CA ALA A 144 1.24 0.60 0.38
C ALA A 144 2.51 0.44 -0.48
N MET A 145 3.52 -0.27 0.03
CA MET A 145 4.72 -0.58 -0.73
C MET A 145 4.41 -1.42 -1.99
N GLY A 146 3.53 -2.41 -1.88
CA GLY A 146 3.05 -3.19 -3.03
C GLY A 146 2.41 -2.33 -4.12
N PHE A 147 1.45 -1.48 -3.75
CA PHE A 147 0.79 -0.57 -4.68
C PHE A 147 1.73 0.51 -5.22
N TRP A 148 2.83 0.82 -4.55
CA TRP A 148 3.84 1.74 -5.07
C TRP A 148 4.50 1.24 -6.37
N ALA A 149 4.48 -0.08 -6.64
CA ALA A 149 4.91 -0.63 -7.93
C ALA A 149 4.13 -0.04 -9.13
N LEU A 150 2.95 0.55 -8.91
CA LEU A 150 2.21 1.30 -9.92
C LEU A 150 3.05 2.45 -10.52
N SER A 151 3.89 3.11 -9.71
CA SER A 151 4.76 4.20 -10.19
C SER A 151 5.74 3.71 -11.27
N LEU A 152 6.28 2.50 -11.11
CA LEU A 152 7.14 1.83 -12.08
C LEU A 152 6.34 1.36 -13.30
N ALA A 153 5.15 0.80 -13.07
CA ALA A 153 4.28 0.30 -14.13
C ALA A 153 3.85 1.40 -15.12
N LEU A 154 3.62 2.62 -14.65
CA LEU A 154 3.23 3.74 -15.51
C LEU A 154 4.37 4.19 -16.45
N LEU A 155 5.63 3.98 -16.05
CA LEU A 155 6.80 4.22 -16.90
C LEU A 155 7.02 3.15 -17.96
N ALA A 156 6.29 2.04 -17.92
CA ALA A 156 6.42 0.98 -18.92
C ALA A 156 5.99 1.47 -20.32
N PRO A 157 6.58 0.92 -21.40
CA PRO A 157 6.19 1.24 -22.77
C PRO A 157 4.68 1.05 -22.98
N ARG A 158 4.05 1.94 -23.75
CA ARG A 158 2.58 1.95 -23.96
C ARG A 158 2.01 0.57 -24.33
N ARG A 159 2.74 -0.22 -25.12
CA ARG A 159 2.36 -1.60 -25.51
C ARG A 159 2.20 -2.58 -24.33
N PHE A 160 2.98 -2.42 -23.26
CA PHE A 160 2.97 -3.31 -22.10
C PHE A 160 2.39 -2.66 -20.84
N ARG A 161 2.11 -1.35 -20.87
CA ARG A 161 1.68 -0.59 -19.69
C ARG A 161 0.44 -1.18 -19.02
N ARG A 162 -0.54 -1.66 -19.79
CA ARG A 162 -1.73 -2.32 -19.21
C ARG A 162 -1.39 -3.56 -18.40
N GLN A 163 -0.47 -4.39 -18.91
CA GLN A 163 -0.02 -5.60 -18.22
C GLN A 163 0.81 -5.24 -16.98
N ALA A 164 1.69 -4.24 -17.09
CA ALA A 164 2.48 -3.76 -15.97
C ALA A 164 1.59 -3.19 -14.84
N VAL A 165 0.56 -2.42 -15.20
CA VAL A 165 -0.42 -1.87 -14.23
C VAL A 165 -1.19 -3.01 -13.58
N ALA A 166 -1.68 -3.98 -14.36
CA ALA A 166 -2.36 -5.14 -13.80
C ALA A 166 -1.46 -5.90 -12.82
N ALA A 167 -0.21 -6.17 -13.18
CA ALA A 167 0.75 -6.84 -12.32
C ALA A 167 1.03 -6.06 -11.02
N ALA A 168 1.18 -4.73 -11.09
CA ALA A 168 1.39 -3.89 -9.91
C ALA A 168 0.19 -3.88 -8.98
N LEU A 169 -1.04 -3.80 -9.51
CA LEU A 169 -2.27 -3.85 -8.72
C LEU A 169 -2.47 -5.25 -8.10
N THR A 170 -2.17 -6.32 -8.85
CA THR A 170 -2.20 -7.68 -8.33
C THR A 170 -1.18 -7.86 -7.21
N LEU A 171 0.04 -7.33 -7.34
CA LEU A 171 1.06 -7.40 -6.30
C LEU A 171 0.58 -6.72 -5.00
N GLY A 172 0.07 -5.49 -5.10
CA GLY A 172 -0.48 -4.77 -3.95
C GLY A 172 -1.66 -5.51 -3.29
N ALA A 173 -2.55 -6.09 -4.10
CA ALA A 173 -3.69 -6.87 -3.61
C ALA A 173 -3.24 -8.17 -2.93
N LEU A 174 -2.26 -8.90 -3.49
CA LEU A 174 -1.72 -10.12 -2.90
C LEU A 174 -1.08 -9.85 -1.54
N LEU A 175 -0.28 -8.78 -1.42
CA LEU A 175 0.27 -8.36 -0.12
C LEU A 175 -0.85 -7.99 0.85
N GLY A 176 -1.84 -7.21 0.41
CA GLY A 176 -3.00 -6.87 1.23
C GLY A 176 -3.75 -8.09 1.78
N ILE A 177 -4.09 -9.04 0.90
CA ILE A 177 -4.78 -10.28 1.29
C ILE A 177 -3.90 -11.12 2.21
N GLY A 178 -2.60 -11.24 1.93
CA GLY A 178 -1.64 -11.94 2.77
C GLY A 178 -1.63 -11.39 4.20
N ARG A 179 -1.61 -10.07 4.35
CA ARG A 179 -1.66 -9.43 5.68
C ARG A 179 -3.00 -9.57 6.40
N ILE A 180 -4.12 -9.59 5.68
CA ILE A 180 -5.44 -9.88 6.28
C ILE A 180 -5.46 -11.33 6.77
N ALA A 181 -4.98 -12.25 5.95
CA ALA A 181 -4.93 -13.68 6.26
C ALA A 181 -3.93 -14.05 7.37
N GLN A 182 -2.99 -13.15 7.69
CA GLN A 182 -2.12 -13.22 8.86
C GLN A 182 -2.75 -12.61 10.13
N GLY A 183 -3.90 -11.95 10.02
CA GLY A 183 -4.54 -11.22 11.12
C GLY A 183 -3.87 -9.88 11.44
N MET A 184 -3.10 -9.31 10.49
CA MET A 184 -2.26 -8.13 10.72
C MET A 184 -2.94 -6.82 10.33
N HIS A 185 -3.90 -6.87 9.40
CA HIS A 185 -4.61 -5.70 8.88
C HIS A 185 -6.06 -6.05 8.55
N PHE A 186 -6.96 -5.08 8.71
CA PHE A 186 -8.33 -5.19 8.21
C PHE A 186 -8.42 -4.83 6.72
N LEU A 187 -9.54 -5.18 6.07
CA LEU A 187 -9.78 -4.86 4.66
C LEU A 187 -9.74 -3.35 4.42
N SER A 188 -10.34 -2.56 5.31
CA SER A 188 -10.27 -1.10 5.23
C SER A 188 -8.83 -0.58 5.25
N ASP A 189 -7.94 -1.17 6.05
CA ASP A 189 -6.56 -0.72 6.20
C ASP A 189 -5.79 -0.90 4.88
N VAL A 190 -6.09 -1.99 4.17
CA VAL A 190 -5.57 -2.34 2.84
C VAL A 190 -6.11 -1.38 1.77
N LEU A 191 -7.42 -1.12 1.78
CA LEU A 191 -8.05 -0.22 0.81
C LEU A 191 -7.62 1.25 0.99
N PHE A 192 -7.45 1.72 2.22
CA PHE A 192 -6.91 3.05 2.49
C PHE A 192 -5.47 3.20 2.02
N ALA A 193 -4.62 2.20 2.29
CA ALA A 193 -3.26 2.18 1.78
C ALA A 193 -3.25 2.24 0.24
N ALA A 194 -4.08 1.42 -0.43
CA ALA A 194 -4.21 1.42 -1.88
C ALA A 194 -4.68 2.78 -2.42
N PHE A 195 -5.76 3.33 -1.84
CA PHE A 195 -6.36 4.57 -2.31
C PHE A 195 -5.40 5.76 -2.20
N ILE A 196 -4.74 5.91 -1.06
CA ILE A 196 -3.79 7.01 -0.82
C ILE A 196 -2.57 6.86 -1.73
N THR A 197 -1.95 5.68 -1.75
CA THR A 197 -0.72 5.47 -2.54
C THR A 197 -0.98 5.59 -4.03
N CYS A 198 -2.01 4.92 -4.56
CA CYS A 198 -2.35 5.05 -5.98
C CYS A 198 -2.82 6.46 -6.32
N GLY A 199 -3.56 7.13 -5.44
CA GLY A 199 -4.00 8.51 -5.63
C GLY A 199 -2.82 9.48 -5.80
N ILE A 200 -1.83 9.41 -4.90
CA ILE A 200 -0.59 10.20 -4.98
C ILE A 200 0.15 9.91 -6.28
N ILE A 201 0.30 8.64 -6.66
CA ILE A 201 1.02 8.23 -7.88
C ILE A 201 0.31 8.75 -9.14
N LEU A 202 -1.01 8.57 -9.23
CA LEU A 202 -1.78 9.00 -10.39
C LEU A 202 -1.81 10.53 -10.51
N TRP A 203 -1.94 11.24 -9.38
CA TRP A 203 -1.85 12.70 -9.35
C TRP A 203 -0.47 13.19 -9.81
N MET A 204 0.61 12.58 -9.30
CA MET A 204 1.98 12.92 -9.68
C MET A 204 2.24 12.59 -11.15
N HIS A 205 1.78 11.44 -11.64
CA HIS A 205 1.94 11.03 -13.04
C HIS A 205 1.23 12.00 -13.98
N ARG A 206 -0.03 12.37 -13.70
CA ARG A 206 -0.78 13.34 -14.50
C ARG A 206 -0.12 14.73 -14.51
N SER A 207 0.49 15.13 -13.39
CA SER A 207 1.18 16.41 -13.28
C SER A 207 2.53 16.44 -14.03
N LEU A 208 3.24 15.30 -14.07
CA LEU A 208 4.56 15.18 -14.70
C LEU A 208 4.50 14.81 -16.20
N TYR A 209 3.43 14.15 -16.63
CA TYR A 209 3.23 13.65 -18.00
C TYR A 209 1.84 14.05 -18.54
N PRO A 210 1.51 15.34 -18.61
CA PRO A 210 0.22 15.81 -19.14
C PRO A 210 -0.03 15.35 -20.57
N GLU A 211 1.03 15.23 -21.39
CA GLU A 211 1.01 14.78 -22.78
C GLU A 211 0.45 13.36 -23.00
N GLU A 212 0.25 12.59 -21.93
CA GLU A 212 -0.36 11.26 -22.01
C GLU A 212 -1.89 11.25 -21.80
N TYR A 213 -2.47 12.40 -21.47
CA TYR A 213 -3.89 12.55 -21.13
C TYR A 213 -4.66 13.52 -22.04
N GLU A 214 -3.99 14.06 -23.05
CA GLU A 214 -4.56 14.81 -24.17
C GLU A 214 -5.05 13.85 -25.26
#